data_AF-A0A1V0TJI5-F1
#
_entry.id   AF-A0A1V0TJI5-F1
#
_cell.length_a   1.000
_cell.length_b   1.000
_cell.length_c   1.000
_cell.angle_alpha   90.00
_cell.angle_beta   90.00
_cell.angle_gamma   90.00
#
_symmetry.space_group_name_H-M   'P 1'
#
loop_
_entity.id
_entity.type
_entity.pdbx_description
1 polymer ?
#
loop_
_entity_poly.entity_id
_entity_poly.type
_entity_poly.pdbx_seq_one_letter_code
_entity_poly.pdbx_strand_id
1 'polypeptide(L)'
;MKEDPAAPTPVILGIDDLRPLPRATRIARTSGEGIQLLQEHRDSFIDELWLDHDLGGDDSIMPVVTLMEEAAFNGRPFQIGTIFVHSANPIGAETVVRSLTRWNYQVRRAIA
;
A
#
# COMPACT_ATOMS: atom_id res chain seq x y z
N MET A 1 -10.23 -38.82 -3.17
CA MET A 1 -9.89 -37.53 -3.80
C MET A 1 -9.24 -36.70 -2.72
N LYS A 2 -7.93 -36.45 -2.79
CA LYS A 2 -7.30 -35.47 -1.91
C LYS A 2 -7.60 -34.12 -2.54
N GLU A 3 -8.41 -33.32 -1.88
CA GLU A 3 -8.59 -31.92 -2.24
C GLU A 3 -7.25 -31.23 -1.98
N ASP A 4 -6.59 -30.77 -3.05
CA ASP A 4 -5.49 -29.82 -2.93
C ASP A 4 -6.02 -28.62 -2.13
N PRO A 5 -5.33 -28.17 -1.07
CA PRO A 5 -5.76 -26.96 -0.37
C PRO A 5 -5.75 -25.83 -1.39
N ALA A 6 -6.94 -25.23 -1.62
CA ALA A 6 -7.07 -24.08 -2.49
C ALA A 6 -5.99 -23.05 -2.12
N ALA A 7 -5.23 -22.58 -3.11
CA ALA A 7 -4.19 -21.59 -2.88
C ALA A 7 -4.77 -20.41 -2.07
N PRO A 8 -4.04 -19.88 -1.08
CA PRO A 8 -4.55 -18.78 -0.26
C PRO A 8 -4.94 -17.60 -1.16
N THR A 9 -6.10 -17.00 -0.88
CA THR A 9 -6.57 -15.81 -1.59
C THR A 9 -5.56 -14.68 -1.39
N PRO A 10 -5.10 -14.01 -2.48
CA PRO A 10 -4.13 -12.94 -2.37
C PRO A 10 -4.68 -11.76 -1.54
N VAL A 11 -3.83 -11.18 -0.70
CA VAL A 11 -4.14 -9.98 0.08
C VAL A 11 -3.74 -8.76 -0.74
N ILE A 12 -4.72 -8.07 -1.30
CA ILE A 12 -4.52 -6.88 -2.13
C ILE A 12 -5.18 -5.69 -1.43
N LEU A 13 -4.37 -4.75 -0.95
CA LEU A 13 -4.85 -3.59 -0.21
C LEU A 13 -4.78 -2.34 -1.09
N GLY A 14 -5.78 -1.47 -0.97
CA GLY A 14 -5.82 -0.17 -1.62
C GLY A 14 -6.00 0.97 -0.63
N ILE A 15 -5.32 2.09 -0.87
CA ILE A 15 -5.52 3.34 -0.15
C ILE A 15 -5.73 4.41 -1.22
N ASP A 16 -6.98 4.70 -1.51
CA ASP A 16 -7.43 5.55 -2.63
C ASP A 16 -8.83 6.10 -2.30
N ASP A 17 -9.02 7.41 -2.42
CA ASP A 17 -10.27 8.10 -2.08
C ASP A 17 -11.35 7.96 -3.17
N LEU A 18 -10.97 7.77 -4.44
CA LEU A 18 -11.85 7.83 -5.60
C LEU A 18 -12.02 6.49 -6.32
N ARG A 19 -10.92 5.77 -6.59
CA ARG A 19 -10.93 4.60 -7.48
C ARG A 19 -11.56 3.39 -6.78
N PRO A 20 -12.31 2.57 -7.53
CA PRO A 20 -12.95 1.37 -6.98
C PRO A 20 -12.01 0.19 -6.77
N LEU A 21 -10.78 0.21 -7.31
CA LEU A 21 -9.75 -0.85 -7.21
C LEU A 21 -10.34 -2.28 -7.14
N PRO A 22 -10.95 -2.79 -8.22
CA PRO A 22 -11.81 -3.99 -8.17
C PRO A 22 -11.08 -5.29 -7.80
N ARG A 23 -9.76 -5.30 -7.82
CA ARG A 23 -8.93 -6.44 -7.37
C ARG A 23 -8.52 -6.33 -5.90
N ALA A 24 -8.69 -5.17 -5.27
CA ALA A 24 -8.39 -4.99 -3.86
C ALA A 24 -9.39 -5.77 -3.01
N THR A 25 -8.87 -6.55 -2.06
CA THR A 25 -9.67 -7.24 -1.06
C THR A 25 -10.23 -6.25 -0.05
N ARG A 26 -9.49 -5.18 0.25
CA ARG A 26 -9.92 -4.08 1.13
C ARG A 26 -9.38 -2.74 0.64
N ILE A 27 -10.18 -1.70 0.80
CA ILE A 27 -9.84 -0.33 0.40
C ILE A 27 -10.06 0.61 1.59
N ALA A 28 -9.05 1.40 1.90
CA ALA A 28 -9.13 2.58 2.75
C ALA A 28 -9.29 3.84 1.90
N ARG A 29 -10.13 4.77 2.35
CA ARG A 29 -10.44 6.02 1.65
C ARG A 29 -9.68 7.23 2.19
N THR A 30 -9.01 7.08 3.32
CA THR A 30 -8.18 8.11 3.96
C THR A 30 -6.85 7.51 4.41
N SER A 31 -5.86 8.34 4.69
CA SER A 31 -4.58 7.90 5.25
C SER A 31 -4.75 7.26 6.63
N GLY A 32 -5.69 7.76 7.45
CA GLY A 32 -6.01 7.22 8.77
C GLY A 32 -6.57 5.79 8.69
N GLU A 33 -7.53 5.55 7.79
CA GLU A 33 -8.03 4.20 7.50
C GLU A 33 -6.91 3.30 6.94
N GLY A 34 -6.03 3.86 6.10
CA GLY A 34 -4.88 3.16 5.54
C GLY A 34 -3.89 2.69 6.60
N ILE A 35 -3.61 3.52 7.60
CA ILE A 35 -2.78 3.17 8.76
C ILE A 35 -3.41 2.01 9.54
N GLN A 36 -4.70 2.11 9.86
CA GLN A 36 -5.41 1.04 10.57
C GLN A 36 -5.37 -0.27 9.77
N LEU A 37 -5.64 -0.18 8.47
CA LEU A 37 -5.64 -1.32 7.55
C LEU A 37 -4.27 -2.02 7.49
N LEU A 38 -3.17 -1.26 7.42
CA LEU A 38 -1.82 -1.85 7.47
C LEU A 38 -1.52 -2.50 8.82
N GLN A 39 -1.92 -1.87 9.92
CA GLN A 39 -1.68 -2.41 11.26
C GLN A 39 -2.45 -3.71 11.51
N GLU A 40 -3.64 -3.85 10.96
CA GLU A 40 -4.39 -5.12 10.99
C GLU A 40 -3.68 -6.25 10.23
N HIS A 41 -2.86 -5.91 9.23
CA HIS A 41 -2.04 -6.85 8.45
C HIS A 41 -0.57 -6.86 8.89
N ARG A 42 -0.27 -6.37 10.10
CA ARG A 42 1.12 -6.19 10.57
C ARG A 42 1.98 -7.45 10.47
N ASP A 43 1.38 -8.59 10.80
CA ASP A 43 2.03 -9.90 10.84
C ASP A 43 1.60 -10.80 9.65
N SER A 44 1.05 -10.21 8.59
CA SER A 44 0.60 -10.91 7.38
C SER A 44 1.36 -10.45 6.14
N PHE A 45 1.47 -11.33 5.14
CA PHE A 45 1.99 -10.96 3.83
C PHE A 45 0.91 -10.27 3.00
N ILE A 46 1.21 -9.09 2.47
CA ILE A 46 0.37 -8.33 1.54
C ILE A 46 0.95 -8.53 0.14
N ASP A 47 0.21 -9.17 -0.75
CA ASP A 47 0.67 -9.45 -2.12
C ASP A 47 0.87 -8.15 -2.91
N GLU A 48 -0.12 -7.26 -2.85
CA GLU A 48 -0.14 -5.99 -3.56
C GLU A 48 -0.65 -4.86 -2.65
N LEU A 49 0.05 -3.73 -2.64
CA LEU A 49 -0.40 -2.50 -1.97
C LEU A 49 -0.51 -1.36 -2.98
N TRP A 50 -1.71 -0.83 -3.15
CA TRP A 50 -2.03 0.26 -4.07
C TRP A 50 -2.19 1.58 -3.31
N LEU A 51 -1.45 2.61 -3.74
CA LEU A 51 -1.35 3.89 -3.06
C LEU A 51 -1.70 5.03 -4.02
N ASP A 52 -2.77 5.78 -3.73
CA ASP A 52 -2.96 7.12 -4.30
C ASP A 52 -2.24 8.15 -3.47
N HIS A 53 -1.41 9.00 -4.09
CA HIS A 53 -0.75 10.06 -3.35
C HIS A 53 -1.73 11.09 -2.78
N ASP A 54 -2.74 11.46 -3.57
CA ASP A 54 -3.70 12.51 -3.24
C ASP A 54 -4.99 11.83 -2.78
N LEU A 55 -5.36 11.98 -1.50
CA LEU A 55 -6.56 11.34 -0.91
C LEU A 55 -7.71 12.34 -0.67
N GLY A 56 -7.61 13.51 -1.31
CA GLY A 56 -8.60 14.59 -1.22
C GLY A 56 -8.46 15.46 0.04
N GLY A 57 -8.99 16.69 -0.06
CA GLY A 57 -8.87 17.68 1.01
C GLY A 57 -7.41 17.99 1.36
N ASP A 58 -7.09 17.97 2.66
CA ASP A 58 -5.71 18.11 3.17
C ASP A 58 -5.04 16.74 3.39
N ASP A 59 -5.68 15.63 3.00
CA ASP A 59 -5.17 14.28 3.19
C ASP A 59 -4.30 13.82 2.02
N SER A 60 -3.24 13.07 2.35
CA SER A 60 -2.32 12.49 1.38
C SER A 60 -1.83 11.15 1.89
N ILE A 61 -1.16 10.37 1.04
CA ILE A 61 -0.61 9.08 1.48
C ILE A 61 0.57 9.19 2.42
N MET A 62 1.13 10.39 2.61
CA MET A 62 2.38 10.57 3.34
C MET A 62 2.38 10.02 4.78
N PRO A 63 1.30 10.11 5.58
CA PRO A 63 1.25 9.47 6.90
C PRO A 63 1.42 7.94 6.85
N VAL A 64 0.84 7.29 5.83
CA VAL A 64 1.00 5.85 5.60
C VAL A 64 2.45 5.53 5.21
N VAL A 65 3.03 6.32 4.31
CA VAL A 65 4.45 6.18 3.92
C VAL A 65 5.35 6.33 5.14
N THR A 66 5.15 7.36 5.96
CA THR A 66 5.90 7.58 7.21
C THR A 66 5.82 6.37 8.14
N LEU A 67 4.63 5.80 8.36
CA LEU A 67 4.49 4.57 9.16
C LEU A 67 5.33 3.41 8.61
N MET A 68 5.35 3.23 7.28
CA MET A 68 6.13 2.16 6.64
C MET A 68 7.64 2.40 6.74
N GLU A 69 8.08 3.66 6.63
CA GLU A 69 9.48 4.07 6.83
C GLU A 69 9.93 3.85 8.28
N GLU A 70 9.12 4.28 9.26
CA GLU A 70 9.39 4.06 10.68
C GLU A 70 9.47 2.57 11.01
N ALA A 71 8.54 1.77 10.48
CA ALA A 71 8.54 0.33 10.64
C ALA A 71 9.85 -0.31 10.10
N ALA A 72 10.28 0.11 8.90
CA ALA A 72 11.52 -0.37 8.29
C ALA A 72 12.77 0.10 9.06
N PHE A 73 12.80 1.36 9.51
CA PHE A 73 13.86 1.91 10.35
C PHE A 73 14.03 1.11 11.65
N ASN A 74 12.92 0.72 12.27
CA ASN A 74 12.90 -0.09 13.49
C ASN A 74 13.18 -1.58 13.26
N GLY A 75 13.59 -1.99 12.05
CA GLY A 75 13.92 -3.38 11.73
C GLY A 75 12.71 -4.32 11.61
N ARG A 76 11.50 -3.76 11.50
CA ARG A 76 10.26 -4.51 11.26
C ARG A 76 9.49 -3.90 10.08
N PRO A 77 10.02 -3.94 8.84
CA PRO A 77 9.26 -3.51 7.67
C PRO A 77 7.98 -4.36 7.51
N PHE A 78 6.96 -3.81 6.86
CA PHE A 78 5.78 -4.60 6.47
C PHE A 78 6.17 -5.62 5.41
N GLN A 79 5.54 -6.79 5.45
CA GLN A 79 5.78 -7.84 4.46
C GLN A 79 4.90 -7.59 3.22
N ILE A 80 5.44 -6.88 2.24
CA ILE A 80 4.70 -6.48 1.04
C ILE A 80 5.42 -6.98 -0.21
N GLY A 81 4.69 -7.66 -1.10
CA GLY A 81 5.18 -8.17 -2.37
C GLY A 81 5.49 -7.07 -3.38
N THR A 82 4.48 -6.32 -3.81
CA THR A 82 4.66 -5.15 -4.71
C THR A 82 3.79 -3.97 -4.28
N ILE A 83 4.36 -2.78 -4.33
CA ILE A 83 3.68 -1.51 -4.08
C ILE A 83 3.46 -0.80 -5.41
N PHE A 84 2.22 -0.45 -5.71
CA PHE A 84 1.84 0.34 -6.88
C PHE A 84 1.48 1.75 -6.44
N VAL A 85 2.12 2.75 -7.05
CA VAL A 85 1.89 4.16 -6.76
C VAL A 85 1.25 4.83 -7.97
N HIS A 86 0.02 5.31 -7.80
CA HIS A 86 -0.65 6.20 -8.75
C HIS A 86 -0.88 7.57 -8.11
N SER A 87 -1.01 8.58 -8.97
CA SER A 87 -1.33 9.96 -8.59
C SER A 87 -1.44 10.80 -9.85
N ALA A 88 -2.30 11.82 -9.83
CA ALA A 88 -2.29 12.89 -10.81
C ALA A 88 -1.14 13.90 -10.59
N ASN A 89 -0.58 13.95 -9.39
CA ASN A 89 0.61 14.72 -9.02
C ASN A 89 1.90 13.88 -9.24
N PRO A 90 2.66 14.11 -10.33
CA PRO A 90 3.84 13.32 -10.63
C PRO A 90 4.94 13.47 -9.58
N ILE A 91 5.10 14.65 -8.99
CA ILE A 91 6.09 14.94 -7.94
C ILE A 91 5.74 14.19 -6.65
N GLY A 92 4.45 14.19 -6.30
CA GLY A 92 3.92 13.44 -5.16
C GLY A 92 4.20 11.94 -5.28
N ALA A 93 3.87 11.34 -6.42
CA ALA A 93 4.16 9.93 -6.67
C ALA A 93 5.67 9.61 -6.66
N GLU A 94 6.51 10.48 -7.22
CA GLU A 94 7.96 10.25 -7.24
C GLU A 94 8.58 10.32 -5.84
N THR A 95 8.02 11.17 -4.97
CA THR A 95 8.37 11.23 -3.55
C THR A 95 8.09 9.90 -2.85
N VAL A 96 6.87 9.36 -3.01
CA VAL A 96 6.47 8.07 -2.43
C VAL A 96 7.37 6.93 -2.91
N VAL A 97 7.63 6.87 -4.22
CA VAL A 97 8.51 5.86 -4.81
C VAL A 97 9.91 5.92 -4.20
N ARG A 98 10.49 7.12 -4.10
CA ARG A 98 11.83 7.31 -3.54
C ARG A 98 11.90 6.90 -2.07
N SER A 99 10.92 7.32 -1.26
CA SER A 99 10.86 6.99 0.17
C SER A 99 10.82 5.48 0.40
N LEU A 100 9.90 4.77 -0.27
CA LEU A 100 9.73 3.34 -0.06
C LEU A 100 10.85 2.50 -0.68
N THR A 101 11.40 2.91 -1.84
CA THR A 101 12.53 2.22 -2.47
C THR A 101 13.79 2.26 -1.59
N ARG A 102 14.01 3.35 -0.84
CA ARG A 102 15.11 3.48 0.12
C ARG A 102 15.10 2.37 1.18
N TRP A 103 13.94 1.83 1.50
CA TRP A 103 13.72 0.76 2.47
C TRP A 103 13.59 -0.63 1.85
N ASN A 104 14.04 -0.81 0.61
CA ASN A 104 14.01 -2.07 -0.13
C ASN A 104 12.60 -2.61 -0.44
N TYR A 105 11.55 -1.80 -0.33
CA TYR A 105 10.24 -2.19 -0.87
C TYR A 105 10.31 -2.25 -2.41
N GLN A 106 9.57 -3.20 -3.00
CA GLN A 106 9.41 -3.28 -4.45
C GLN A 106 8.31 -2.32 -4.91
N VAL A 107 8.69 -1.14 -5.40
CA VAL A 107 7.74 -0.10 -5.80
C VAL A 107 7.69 0.06 -7.32
N ARG A 108 6.48 0.20 -7.87
CA ARG A 108 6.22 0.46 -9.28
C ARG A 108 5.30 1.66 -9.44
N ARG A 109 5.60 2.54 -10.38
CA ARG A 109 4.62 3.54 -10.83
C ARG A 109 3.52 2.84 -11.63
N ALA A 110 2.28 2.98 -11.18
CA ALA A 110 1.12 2.64 -11.98
C ALA A 110 0.72 3.90 -12.76
N ILE A 111 0.68 3.79 -14.07
CA ILE A 111 0.14 4.83 -14.95
C ILE A 111 -1.33 4.47 -15.12
N ALA A 112 -2.22 5.36 -14.70
CA ALA A 112 -3.66 5.24 -14.97
C ALA A 112 -3.94 5.50 -16.45
#